data_AF-A0A6N0LHL9-F1
#
_entry.id   AF-A0A6N0LHL9-F1
#
_cell.length_a   1.000
_cell.length_b   1.000
_cell.length_c   1.000
_cell.angle_alpha   90.00
_cell.angle_beta   90.00
_cell.angle_gamma   90.00
#
_symmetry.space_group_name_H-M   'P 1'
#
loop_
_entity.id
_entity.type
_entity.pdbx_description
1 polymer ?
#
loop_
_entity_poly.entity_id
_entity_poly.type
_entity_poly.pdbx_seq_one_letter_code
_entity_poly.pdbx_strand_id
1 'polypeptide(L)'
;MVKKSLDQIVWATPEKPHGLWAYCVICEKDIRELRTRKNTCSDECHALKVKDIDRKSYANQMAKDPDYAKKQSAKQYSRIKADPNKMEAKRIAQNERMQMPSYKESSQKSHKKYRSNPKTKQLIAKRMRKYRDENPEIIAEIERRRIAKRSEERKRLKIENPEKFAELQQHEREKAAKRKAEKRFAELQKDLEKLVTNDE
;
A
#
# COMPACT_ATOMS: atom_id res chain seq x y z
N MET A 1 -17.92 81.92 -6.54
CA MET A 1 -17.87 80.45 -6.76
C MET A 1 -17.09 79.83 -5.63
N VAL A 2 -17.78 79.10 -4.77
CA VAL A 2 -17.33 78.67 -3.45
C VAL A 2 -16.44 77.43 -3.58
N LYS A 3 -15.15 77.57 -3.26
CA LYS A 3 -14.24 76.46 -3.01
C LYS A 3 -14.70 75.79 -1.70
N LYS A 4 -15.29 74.60 -1.78
CA LYS A 4 -15.46 73.73 -0.61
C LYS A 4 -14.20 72.90 -0.44
N SER A 5 -13.61 73.03 0.74
CA SER A 5 -12.42 72.32 1.19
C SER A 5 -12.67 70.81 1.24
N LEU A 6 -11.64 70.06 0.88
CA LEU A 6 -11.53 68.60 1.05
C LEU A 6 -11.23 68.28 2.52
N ASP A 7 -12.10 68.70 3.43
CA ASP A 7 -12.06 68.26 4.82
C ASP A 7 -13.10 67.16 5.03
N GLN A 8 -12.67 66.10 5.70
CA GLN A 8 -13.44 64.94 6.19
C GLN A 8 -13.50 63.71 5.27
N ILE A 9 -12.34 63.05 5.13
CA ILE A 9 -12.30 61.60 5.31
C ILE A 9 -11.34 61.33 6.46
N VAL A 10 -11.88 61.32 7.67
CA VAL A 10 -11.20 60.78 8.85
C VAL A 10 -11.11 59.28 8.64
N TRP A 11 -9.99 58.80 8.12
CA TRP A 11 -9.61 57.42 8.31
C TRP A 11 -9.32 57.27 9.79
N ALA A 12 -10.30 56.77 10.55
CA ALA A 12 -10.08 56.30 11.90
C ALA A 12 -9.05 55.18 11.83
N THR A 13 -7.77 55.52 11.93
CA THR A 13 -6.73 54.55 12.28
C THR A 13 -7.05 54.10 13.69
N PRO A 14 -7.41 52.83 13.95
CA PRO A 14 -7.51 52.38 15.32
C PRO A 14 -6.13 52.55 15.94
N GLU A 15 -6.07 53.39 16.97
CA GLU A 15 -4.93 53.53 17.85
C GLU A 15 -4.48 52.12 18.25
N LYS A 16 -3.31 51.69 17.75
CA LYS A 16 -2.76 50.39 18.11
C LYS A 16 -2.23 50.53 19.54
N PRO A 17 -2.85 49.89 20.55
CA PRO A 17 -2.26 49.90 21.88
C PRO A 17 -0.93 49.14 21.81
N HIS A 18 0.09 49.71 22.45
CA HIS A 18 1.44 49.18 22.58
C HIS A 18 1.42 47.79 23.23
N GLY A 19 1.29 46.75 22.41
CA GLY A 19 1.51 45.35 22.77
C GLY A 19 2.18 44.65 21.59
N LEU A 20 3.30 43.99 21.80
CA LEU A 20 3.98 43.18 20.79
C LEU A 20 3.13 41.93 20.49
N TRP A 21 2.09 42.07 19.66
CA TRP A 21 1.31 40.93 19.18
C TRP A 21 2.18 40.12 18.21
N ALA A 22 2.75 39.02 18.70
CA ALA A 22 3.39 38.04 17.86
C ALA A 22 2.32 37.09 17.29
N TYR A 23 2.34 36.83 15.98
CA TYR A 23 1.46 35.83 15.37
C TYR A 23 2.10 34.44 15.44
N CYS A 24 1.28 33.40 15.61
CA CYS A 24 1.75 32.04 15.52
C CYS A 24 2.05 31.64 14.08
N VAL A 25 3.27 31.15 13.81
CA VAL A 25 3.73 30.75 12.47
C VAL A 25 2.95 29.55 11.87
N ILE A 26 2.20 28.81 12.69
CA ILE A 26 1.38 27.66 12.27
C ILE A 26 -0.11 27.99 12.16
N CYS A 27 -0.69 28.56 13.23
CA CYS A 27 -2.12 28.79 13.37
C CYS A 27 -2.55 30.21 12.98
N GLU A 28 -1.61 31.12 12.74
CA GLU A 28 -1.79 32.56 12.47
C GLU A 28 -2.57 33.35 13.53
N LYS A 29 -2.96 32.70 14.64
CA LYS A 29 -3.60 33.35 15.78
C LYS A 29 -2.61 34.17 16.59
N ASP A 30 -3.15 35.20 17.23
CA ASP A 30 -2.44 36.07 18.16
C ASP A 30 -1.87 35.29 19.35
N ILE A 31 -0.59 35.53 19.64
CA ILE A 31 0.09 34.99 20.83
C ILE A 31 -0.10 36.01 21.95
N ARG A 32 -1.04 35.72 22.85
CA ARG A 32 -1.34 36.58 24.02
C ARG A 32 -0.22 36.58 25.07
N GLU A 33 0.54 35.49 25.15
CA GLU A 33 1.66 35.33 26.09
C GLU A 33 2.92 34.89 25.34
N LEU A 34 3.96 35.73 25.40
CA LEU A 34 5.26 35.43 24.80
C LEU A 34 5.89 34.21 25.49
N ARG A 35 5.76 33.04 24.85
CA ARG A 35 6.47 31.83 25.25
C ARG A 35 7.95 32.05 24.96
N THR A 36 8.79 31.96 25.99
CA THR A 36 10.18 32.45 26.13
C THR A 36 11.23 32.05 25.07
N ARG A 37 10.84 31.46 23.92
CA ARG A 37 11.62 31.25 22.68
C ARG A 37 10.77 30.66 21.52
N LYS A 38 9.44 30.61 21.65
CA LYS A 38 8.56 29.88 20.72
C LYS A 38 7.59 30.84 20.03
N ASN A 39 7.71 30.99 18.71
CA ASN A 39 6.82 31.81 17.87
C ASN A 39 5.51 31.06 17.54
N THR A 40 4.93 30.34 18.51
CA THR A 40 3.77 29.47 18.33
C THR A 40 2.76 29.61 19.45
N CYS A 41 1.47 29.59 19.10
CA CYS A 41 0.32 29.80 20.00
C CYS A 41 0.17 28.69 21.07
N SER A 42 0.61 27.46 20.79
CA SER A 42 0.50 26.31 21.70
C SER A 42 1.67 25.33 21.54
N ASP A 43 1.80 24.37 22.46
CA ASP A 43 2.77 23.27 22.28
C ASP A 43 2.42 22.34 21.13
N GLU A 44 1.14 22.20 20.82
CA GLU A 44 0.69 21.47 19.64
C GLU A 44 1.19 22.15 18.36
N CYS A 45 1.04 23.47 18.26
CA CYS A 45 1.57 24.25 17.14
C CYS A 45 3.10 24.19 17.09
N HIS A 46 3.78 24.21 18.24
CA HIS A 46 5.22 23.99 18.28
C HIS A 46 5.62 22.61 17.74
N ALA A 47 4.90 21.56 18.15
CA ALA A 47 5.14 20.20 17.68
C ALA A 47 4.91 20.07 16.17
N LEU A 48 3.88 20.74 15.62
CA LEU A 48 3.65 20.81 14.18
C LEU A 48 4.78 21.52 13.45
N LYS A 49 5.23 22.68 13.96
CA LYS A 49 6.37 23.41 13.41
C LYS A 49 7.63 22.54 13.33
N VAL A 50 7.96 21.84 14.42
CA VAL A 50 9.12 20.94 14.46
C VAL A 50 8.97 19.82 13.42
N LYS A 51 7.79 19.18 13.36
CA LYS A 51 7.52 18.14 12.35
C LYS A 51 7.70 18.64 10.92
N ASP A 52 7.28 19.87 10.62
CA ASP A 52 7.43 20.43 9.27
C ASP A 52 8.88 20.79 8.94
N ILE A 53 9.65 21.27 9.91
CA ILE A 53 11.10 21.46 9.76
C ILE A 53 11.79 20.12 9.48
N ASP A 54 11.46 19.08 10.26
CA ASP A 54 12.02 17.74 10.07
C ASP A 54 11.68 17.16 8.70
N ARG A 55 10.43 17.32 8.26
CA ARG A 55 9.98 16.90 6.92
C ARG A 55 10.75 17.60 5.81
N LYS A 56 10.93 18.92 5.90
CA LYS A 56 11.70 19.71 4.92
C LYS A 56 13.16 19.28 4.90
N SER A 57 13.77 19.10 6.07
CA SER A 57 15.14 18.62 6.21
C SER A 57 15.31 17.23 5.59
N TYR A 58 14.40 16.30 5.89
CA TYR A 58 14.39 14.95 5.35
C TYR A 58 14.22 14.94 3.83
N ALA A 59 13.30 15.76 3.29
CA ALA A 59 13.10 15.92 1.85
C ALA A 59 14.37 16.45 1.15
N ASN A 60 15.03 17.45 1.75
CA ASN A 60 16.30 17.97 1.23
C ASN A 60 17.41 16.91 1.22
N GLN A 61 17.47 16.04 2.24
CA GLN A 61 18.42 14.93 2.29
C GLN A 61 18.12 13.87 1.22
N MET A 62 16.84 13.55 1.00
CA MET A 62 16.41 12.64 -0.07
C MET A 62 16.68 13.19 -1.47
N ALA A 63 16.58 14.52 -1.65
CA ALA A 63 16.91 15.17 -2.92
C ALA A 63 18.41 15.10 -3.23
N LYS A 64 19.26 15.17 -2.19
CA LYS A 64 20.72 15.05 -2.32
C LYS A 64 21.20 13.61 -2.50
N ASP A 65 20.57 12.66 -1.83
CA ASP A 65 20.89 11.23 -1.91
C ASP A 65 19.59 10.43 -2.12
N PRO A 66 19.32 9.94 -3.35
CA PRO A 66 18.14 9.14 -3.66
C PRO A 66 18.00 7.87 -2.83
N ASP A 67 19.11 7.36 -2.27
CA ASP A 67 19.13 6.16 -1.42
C ASP A 67 19.09 6.48 0.08
N TYR A 68 19.04 7.76 0.46
CA TYR A 68 19.05 8.18 1.87
C TYR A 68 17.97 7.47 2.70
N ALA A 69 16.74 7.40 2.16
CA ALA A 69 15.62 6.74 2.82
C ALA A 69 15.88 5.24 3.04
N LYS A 70 16.50 4.56 2.07
CA LYS A 70 16.85 3.14 2.19
C LYS A 70 17.93 2.93 3.26
N LYS A 71 18.97 3.78 3.27
CA LYS A 71 20.05 3.74 4.26
C LYS A 71 19.53 3.96 5.68
N GLN A 72 18.68 4.96 5.89
CA GLN A 72 18.06 5.22 7.19
C GLN A 72 17.17 4.07 7.64
N SER A 73 16.35 3.54 6.73
CA SER A 73 15.53 2.36 7.01
C SER A 73 16.40 1.18 7.43
N ALA A 74 17.43 0.83 6.66
CA ALA A 74 18.35 -0.26 6.97
C ALA A 74 19.02 -0.09 8.34
N LYS A 75 19.47 1.13 8.67
CA LYS A 75 20.05 1.48 9.97
C LYS A 75 19.05 1.32 11.13
N GLN A 76 17.78 1.67 10.91
CA GLN A 76 16.74 1.45 11.92
C GLN A 76 16.45 -0.04 12.10
N TYR A 77 16.30 -0.78 11.01
CA TYR A 77 16.07 -2.23 11.05
C TYR A 77 17.22 -2.97 11.72
N SER A 78 18.48 -2.60 11.47
CA SER A 78 19.64 -3.23 12.13
C SER A 78 19.65 -2.99 13.63
N ARG A 79 19.32 -1.76 14.09
CA ARG A 79 19.18 -1.43 15.52
C ARG A 79 18.07 -2.22 16.21
N ILE A 80 16.93 -2.39 15.53
CA ILE A 80 15.83 -3.19 16.06
C ILE A 80 16.27 -4.65 16.13
N LYS A 81 16.86 -5.19 15.05
CA LYS A 81 17.31 -6.60 14.98
C LYS A 81 18.38 -6.94 16.01
N ALA A 82 19.24 -6.00 16.38
CA ALA A 82 20.28 -6.19 17.38
C ALA A 82 19.73 -6.35 18.81
N ASP A 83 18.49 -5.94 19.09
CA ASP A 83 17.90 -5.92 20.42
C ASP A 83 16.63 -6.81 20.47
N PRO A 84 16.67 -7.94 21.21
CA PRO A 84 15.53 -8.85 21.31
C PRO A 84 14.24 -8.19 21.80
N ASN A 85 14.33 -7.25 22.75
CA ASN A 85 13.16 -6.58 23.31
C ASN A 85 12.52 -5.65 22.27
N LYS A 86 13.33 -4.97 21.46
CA LYS A 86 12.83 -4.13 20.36
C LYS A 86 12.25 -4.95 19.21
N MET A 87 12.81 -6.13 18.94
CA MET A 87 12.23 -7.05 17.96
C MET A 87 10.85 -7.54 18.39
N GLU A 88 10.69 -7.92 19.65
CA GLU A 88 9.41 -8.40 20.16
C GLU A 88 8.37 -7.28 20.18
N ALA A 89 8.72 -6.09 20.67
CA ALA A 89 7.85 -4.93 20.64
C ALA A 89 7.38 -4.60 19.21
N LYS A 90 8.28 -4.71 18.22
CA LYS A 90 7.93 -4.53 16.81
C LYS A 90 6.97 -5.60 16.30
N ARG A 91 7.18 -6.86 16.71
CA ARG A 91 6.31 -7.98 16.33
C ARG A 91 4.88 -7.78 16.88
N ILE A 92 4.76 -7.42 18.16
CA ILE A 92 3.48 -7.10 18.80
C ILE A 92 2.77 -5.96 18.08
N ALA A 93 3.45 -4.82 17.89
CA ALA A 93 2.88 -3.66 17.21
C ALA A 93 2.52 -3.93 15.74
N GLN A 94 3.18 -4.89 15.08
CA GLN A 94 2.82 -5.33 13.73
C GLN A 94 1.57 -6.22 13.74
N ASN A 95 1.47 -7.14 14.72
CA ASN A 95 0.31 -8.00 14.87
C ASN A 95 -0.95 -7.19 15.18
N GLU A 96 -0.88 -6.24 16.11
CA GLU A 96 -1.97 -5.31 16.42
C GLU A 96 -2.43 -4.55 15.17
N ARG A 97 -1.48 -4.00 14.40
CA ARG A 97 -1.79 -3.34 13.12
C ARG A 97 -2.49 -4.26 12.13
N MET A 98 -2.12 -5.54 12.04
CA MET A 98 -2.78 -6.50 11.15
C MET A 98 -4.22 -6.81 11.55
N GLN A 99 -4.56 -6.68 12.84
CA GLN A 99 -5.94 -6.86 13.31
C GLN A 99 -6.82 -5.64 13.04
N MET A 100 -6.23 -4.46 12.81
CA MET A 100 -6.99 -3.25 12.48
C MET A 100 -7.69 -3.42 11.11
N PRO A 101 -9.04 -3.28 11.03
CA PRO A 101 -9.78 -3.46 9.77
C PRO A 101 -9.29 -2.54 8.65
N SER A 102 -9.00 -1.27 8.98
CA SER A 102 -8.50 -0.27 8.03
C SER A 102 -7.16 -0.65 7.40
N TYR A 103 -6.24 -1.20 8.20
CA TYR A 103 -4.94 -1.66 7.73
C TYR A 103 -5.09 -2.91 6.86
N LYS A 104 -5.93 -3.86 7.27
CA LYS A 104 -6.21 -5.09 6.51
C LYS A 104 -6.75 -4.77 5.12
N GLU A 105 -7.74 -3.89 5.03
CA GLU A 105 -8.31 -3.45 3.74
C GLU A 105 -7.30 -2.71 2.87
N SER A 106 -6.55 -1.76 3.47
CA SER A 106 -5.51 -1.01 2.75
C SER A 106 -4.42 -1.93 2.21
N SER A 107 -3.99 -2.91 3.01
CA SER A 107 -3.02 -3.93 2.63
C SER A 107 -3.53 -4.79 1.48
N GLN A 108 -4.78 -5.25 1.52
CA GLN A 108 -5.40 -6.01 0.43
C GLN A 108 -5.50 -5.20 -0.86
N LYS A 109 -5.95 -3.94 -0.79
CA LYS A 109 -6.04 -3.02 -1.94
C LYS A 109 -4.66 -2.81 -2.56
N SER A 110 -3.66 -2.54 -1.74
CA SER A 110 -2.27 -2.34 -2.17
C SER A 110 -1.68 -3.59 -2.81
N HIS A 111 -1.91 -4.76 -2.20
CA HIS A 111 -1.44 -6.04 -2.73
C HIS A 111 -2.12 -6.41 -4.06
N LYS A 112 -3.44 -6.14 -4.19
CA LYS A 112 -4.17 -6.32 -5.45
C LYS A 112 -3.58 -5.44 -6.55
N LYS A 113 -3.36 -4.15 -6.27
CA LYS A 113 -2.72 -3.21 -7.21
C LYS A 113 -1.31 -3.64 -7.60
N TYR A 114 -0.52 -4.12 -6.65
CA TYR A 114 0.82 -4.64 -6.91
C TYR A 114 0.79 -5.87 -7.81
N ARG A 115 -0.15 -6.80 -7.61
CA ARG A 115 -0.28 -8.01 -8.44
C ARG A 115 -0.86 -7.75 -9.83
N SER A 116 -1.72 -6.75 -9.98
CA SER A 116 -2.35 -6.43 -11.25
C SER A 116 -1.47 -5.61 -12.18
N ASN A 117 -0.41 -4.97 -11.67
CA ASN A 117 0.51 -4.20 -12.50
C ASN A 117 1.25 -5.14 -13.49
N PRO A 118 1.24 -4.86 -14.81
CA PRO A 118 1.86 -5.74 -15.82
C PRO A 118 3.34 -6.02 -15.59
N LYS A 119 4.12 -5.01 -15.16
CA LYS A 119 5.57 -5.15 -14.93
C LYS A 119 5.87 -6.10 -13.78
N THR A 120 5.15 -5.97 -12.67
CA THR A 120 5.31 -6.84 -11.50
C THR A 120 4.72 -8.23 -11.75
N LYS A 121 3.60 -8.34 -12.48
CA LYS A 121 2.98 -9.62 -12.82
C LYS A 121 3.95 -10.55 -13.56
N GLN A 122 4.69 -10.05 -14.55
CA GLN A 122 5.70 -10.82 -15.27
C GLN A 122 6.86 -11.23 -14.35
N LEU A 123 7.37 -10.32 -13.52
CA LEU A 123 8.44 -10.62 -12.57
C LEU A 123 8.02 -11.69 -11.54
N ILE A 124 6.81 -11.59 -11.02
CA ILE A 124 6.23 -12.59 -10.11
C ILE A 124 6.14 -13.94 -10.83
N ALA A 125 5.60 -13.98 -12.06
CA ALA A 125 5.50 -15.21 -12.82
C ALA A 125 6.87 -15.87 -13.06
N LYS A 126 7.89 -15.08 -13.44
CA LYS A 126 9.26 -15.56 -13.63
C LYS A 126 9.86 -16.10 -12.33
N ARG A 127 9.70 -15.37 -11.22
CA ARG A 127 10.18 -15.80 -9.90
C ARG A 127 9.48 -17.09 -9.45
N MET A 128 8.18 -17.22 -9.68
CA MET A 128 7.44 -18.42 -9.32
C MET A 128 7.79 -19.63 -10.19
N ARG A 129 8.11 -19.44 -11.47
CA ARG A 129 8.66 -20.51 -12.33
C ARG A 129 10.02 -20.96 -11.80
N LYS A 130 10.95 -20.02 -11.61
CA LYS A 130 12.28 -20.31 -11.05
C LYS A 130 12.18 -21.05 -9.71
N TYR A 131 11.33 -20.59 -8.79
CA TYR A 131 11.12 -21.29 -7.51
C TYR A 131 10.60 -22.73 -7.69
N ARG A 132 9.69 -22.96 -8.65
CA ARG A 132 9.18 -24.31 -8.94
C ARG A 132 10.28 -25.21 -9.51
N ASP A 133 11.07 -24.68 -10.43
CA ASP A 133 12.16 -25.40 -11.09
C ASP A 133 13.29 -25.74 -10.10
N GLU A 134 13.59 -24.83 -9.17
CA GLU A 134 14.59 -25.01 -8.11
C GLU A 134 14.12 -25.93 -6.97
N ASN A 135 12.81 -26.09 -6.78
CA ASN A 135 12.25 -26.82 -5.64
C ASN A 135 11.17 -27.85 -6.05
N PRO A 136 11.48 -28.78 -6.97
CA PRO A 136 10.47 -29.68 -7.53
C PRO A 136 9.82 -30.58 -6.47
N GLU A 137 10.60 -31.03 -5.47
CA GLU A 137 10.11 -31.91 -4.40
C GLU A 137 9.10 -31.20 -3.49
N ILE A 138 9.37 -29.95 -3.11
CA ILE A 138 8.48 -29.12 -2.30
C ILE A 138 7.17 -28.87 -3.06
N ILE A 139 7.25 -28.59 -4.36
CA ILE A 139 6.06 -28.41 -5.20
C ILE A 139 5.25 -29.70 -5.29
N ALA A 140 5.89 -30.84 -5.51
CA ALA A 140 5.24 -32.14 -5.55
C ALA A 140 4.56 -32.49 -4.21
N GLU A 141 5.17 -32.16 -3.08
CA GLU A 141 4.56 -32.32 -1.76
C GLU A 141 3.33 -31.41 -1.57
N ILE A 142 3.43 -30.13 -1.94
CA ILE A 142 2.30 -29.19 -1.90
C ILE A 142 1.15 -29.70 -2.78
N GLU A 143 1.46 -30.20 -3.97
CA GLU A 143 0.46 -30.76 -4.90
C GLU A 143 -0.18 -32.04 -4.34
N ARG A 144 0.60 -32.95 -3.75
CA ARG A 144 0.09 -34.14 -3.05
C ARG A 144 -0.87 -33.75 -1.92
N ARG A 145 -0.49 -32.82 -1.05
CA ARG A 145 -1.37 -32.32 0.03
C ARG A 145 -2.65 -31.68 -0.50
N ARG A 146 -2.57 -30.90 -1.60
CA ARG A 146 -3.74 -30.30 -2.25
C ARG A 146 -4.67 -31.35 -2.89
N ILE A 147 -4.12 -32.43 -3.44
CA ILE A 147 -4.91 -33.53 -4.01
C ILE A 147 -5.61 -34.30 -2.88
N ALA A 148 -4.88 -34.65 -1.82
CA ALA A 148 -5.43 -35.33 -0.65
C ALA A 148 -6.59 -34.54 -0.04
N LYS A 149 -6.39 -33.25 0.24
CA LYS A 149 -7.43 -32.38 0.79
C LYS A 149 -8.68 -32.31 -0.10
N ARG A 150 -8.50 -32.19 -1.43
CA ARG A 150 -9.63 -32.21 -2.38
C ARG A 150 -10.36 -33.55 -2.41
N SER A 151 -9.63 -34.65 -2.31
CA SER A 151 -10.23 -35.99 -2.26
C SER A 151 -11.05 -36.19 -0.99
N GLU A 152 -10.52 -35.79 0.16
CA GLU A 152 -11.21 -35.82 1.45
C GLU A 152 -12.46 -34.94 1.44
N GLU A 153 -12.34 -33.70 0.97
CA GLU A 153 -13.47 -32.78 0.82
C GLU A 153 -14.56 -33.35 -0.09
N ARG A 154 -14.17 -34.00 -1.19
CA ARG A 154 -15.10 -34.67 -2.10
C ARG A 154 -15.83 -35.84 -1.42
N LYS A 155 -15.11 -36.69 -0.67
CA LYS A 155 -15.71 -37.79 0.11
C LYS A 155 -16.67 -37.25 1.16
N ARG A 156 -16.27 -36.18 1.85
CA ARG A 156 -17.08 -35.50 2.87
C ARG A 156 -18.36 -34.93 2.27
N LEU A 157 -18.27 -34.18 1.17
CA LEU A 157 -19.44 -33.61 0.46
C LEU A 157 -20.40 -34.71 -0.01
N LYS A 158 -19.88 -35.84 -0.51
CA LYS A 158 -20.72 -36.96 -0.94
C LYS A 158 -21.59 -37.53 0.19
N ILE A 159 -21.08 -37.53 1.43
CA ILE A 159 -21.78 -38.09 2.59
C ILE A 159 -22.66 -37.03 3.26
N GLU A 160 -22.12 -35.84 3.53
CA GLU A 160 -22.79 -34.81 4.32
C GLU A 160 -23.76 -33.95 3.49
N ASN A 161 -23.48 -33.70 2.21
CA ASN A 161 -24.22 -32.75 1.38
C ASN A 161 -24.28 -33.20 -0.10
N PRO A 162 -25.15 -34.18 -0.43
CA PRO A 162 -25.20 -34.77 -1.76
C PRO A 162 -25.57 -33.77 -2.88
N GLU A 163 -26.36 -32.73 -2.57
CA GLU A 163 -26.69 -31.66 -3.52
C GLU A 163 -25.44 -30.88 -3.96
N LYS A 164 -24.62 -30.41 -3.01
CA LYS A 164 -23.35 -29.72 -3.29
C LYS A 164 -22.35 -30.63 -4.01
N PHE A 165 -22.41 -31.94 -3.76
CA PHE A 165 -21.60 -32.90 -4.49
C PHE A 165 -22.04 -33.05 -5.96
N ALA A 166 -23.34 -33.00 -6.24
CA ALA A 166 -23.87 -33.01 -7.60
C ALA A 166 -23.49 -31.73 -8.39
N GLU A 167 -23.59 -30.56 -7.75
CA GLU A 167 -23.12 -29.28 -8.32
C GLU A 167 -21.62 -29.34 -8.67
N LEU A 168 -20.80 -29.85 -7.74
CA LEU A 168 -19.37 -30.02 -7.97
C LEU A 168 -19.09 -30.91 -9.20
N GLN A 169 -19.85 -32.00 -9.37
CA GLN A 169 -19.72 -32.88 -10.54
C GLN A 169 -20.11 -32.19 -11.85
N GLN A 170 -21.21 -31.43 -11.87
CA GLN A 170 -21.63 -30.70 -13.06
C GLN A 170 -20.58 -29.67 -13.47
N HIS A 171 -20.07 -28.88 -12.51
CA HIS A 171 -18.99 -27.94 -12.75
C HIS A 171 -17.69 -28.61 -13.24
N GLU A 172 -17.34 -29.80 -12.71
CA GLU A 172 -16.20 -30.58 -13.22
C GLU A 172 -16.40 -31.03 -14.69
N ARG A 173 -17.62 -31.46 -15.06
CA ARG A 173 -17.97 -31.87 -16.43
C ARG A 173 -17.91 -30.69 -17.40
N GLU A 174 -18.49 -29.55 -17.04
CA GLU A 174 -18.45 -28.33 -17.86
C GLU A 174 -17.02 -27.88 -18.11
N LYS A 175 -16.18 -27.89 -17.05
CA LYS A 175 -14.77 -27.54 -17.16
C LYS A 175 -13.99 -28.51 -18.05
N ALA A 176 -14.31 -29.80 -17.99
CA ALA A 176 -13.71 -30.80 -18.87
C ALA A 176 -14.12 -30.60 -20.34
N ALA A 177 -15.41 -30.33 -20.60
CA ALA A 177 -15.92 -30.02 -21.92
C ALA A 177 -15.25 -28.77 -22.51
N LYS A 178 -15.16 -27.69 -21.72
CA LYS A 178 -14.47 -26.45 -22.12
C LYS A 178 -13.00 -26.69 -22.46
N ARG A 179 -12.26 -27.42 -21.61
CA ARG A 179 -10.86 -27.77 -21.89
C ARG A 179 -10.70 -28.59 -23.17
N LYS A 180 -11.64 -29.49 -23.46
CA LYS A 180 -11.64 -30.29 -24.70
C LYS A 180 -11.87 -29.40 -25.92
N ALA A 181 -12.80 -28.45 -25.84
CA ALA A 181 -13.04 -27.46 -26.89
C ALA A 181 -11.83 -26.54 -27.10
N GLU A 182 -11.21 -26.04 -26.04
CA GLU A 182 -9.99 -25.21 -26.11
C GLU A 182 -8.82 -25.96 -26.75
N LYS A 183 -8.61 -27.25 -26.39
CA LYS A 183 -7.58 -28.08 -27.02
C LYS A 183 -7.81 -28.27 -28.51
N ARG A 184 -9.04 -28.62 -28.90
CA ARG A 184 -9.42 -28.77 -30.31
C ARG A 184 -9.23 -27.46 -31.08
N PHE A 185 -9.61 -26.34 -30.49
CA PHE A 185 -9.42 -25.03 -31.10
C PHE A 185 -7.93 -24.71 -31.28
N ALA A 186 -7.10 -24.98 -30.28
CA ALA A 186 -5.65 -24.78 -30.38
C ALA A 186 -4.99 -25.71 -31.42
N GLU A 187 -5.48 -26.94 -31.58
CA GLU A 187 -5.05 -27.87 -32.63
C GLU A 187 -5.43 -27.32 -34.02
N LEU A 188 -6.68 -26.89 -34.20
CA LEU A 188 -7.14 -26.26 -35.44
C LEU A 188 -6.35 -24.98 -35.79
N GLN A 189 -6.03 -24.15 -34.80
CA GLN A 189 -5.19 -22.96 -35.02
C GLN A 189 -3.80 -23.32 -35.52
N LYS A 190 -3.16 -24.36 -34.96
CA LYS A 190 -1.86 -24.84 -35.46
C LYS A 190 -1.94 -25.39 -36.88
N ASP A 191 -3.01 -26.09 -37.20
CA ASP A 191 -3.19 -26.66 -38.54
C ASP A 191 -3.49 -25.56 -39.57
N LEU A 192 -4.26 -24.53 -39.19
CA LEU A 192 -4.45 -23.32 -40.00
C LEU A 192 -3.15 -22.54 -40.19
N GLU A 193 -2.36 -22.34 -39.13
CA GLU A 193 -1.06 -21.67 -39.21
C GLU A 193 -0.15 -22.39 -40.20
N LYS A 194 -0.07 -23.72 -40.14
CA LYS A 194 0.72 -24.52 -41.10
C LYS A 194 0.25 -24.36 -42.54
N LEU A 195 -1.05 -24.32 -42.78
CA LEU A 195 -1.60 -24.13 -44.13
C LEU A 195 -1.25 -22.73 -44.66
N VAL A 196 -1.40 -21.68 -43.84
CA VAL A 196 -1.05 -20.31 -44.22
C VAL A 196 0.47 -20.14 -44.45
N THR A 197 1.32 -20.86 -43.71
CA THR A 197 2.79 -20.79 -43.88
C THR A 197 3.37 -21.72 -44.94
N ASN A 198 2.60 -22.69 -45.46
CA ASN A 198 3.07 -23.62 -46.51
C ASN A 198 2.64 -23.19 -47.93
N ASP A 199 1.91 -22.07 -48.06
CA ASP A 199 1.53 -21.45 -49.33
C ASP A 199 2.45 -20.25 -49.72
N GLU A 200 3.62 -20.10 -49.06
CA GLU A 200 4.77 -19.27 -49.48
C GLU A 200 5.96 -20.15 -49.90
#